data_AF-A0A1F0FUR5-F1
#
_entry.id   AF-A0A1F0FUR5-F1
#
_cell.length_a   1.000
_cell.length_b   1.000
_cell.length_c   1.000
_cell.angle_alpha   90.00
_cell.angle_beta   90.00
_cell.angle_gamma   90.00
#
_symmetry.space_group_name_H-M   'P 1'
#
loop_
_entity.id
_entity.type
_entity.pdbx_description
1 polymer ?
#
loop_
_entity_poly.entity_id
_entity_poly.type
_entity_poly.pdbx_seq_one_letter_code
_entity_poly.pdbx_strand_id
1 'polypeptide(L)'
;MTVKEFIESKYRSLGGMVPTHEVETVVIASKLDPDAPLTSETLATAERAFVKRIPEVLLQPTSISELGVSISRAGQDALRLYYRTKCRELGIENLLDGADRPKVTIY
;
A
#
# COMPACT_ATOMS: atom_id res chain seq x y z
N MET A 1 -17.74 -5.81 8.40
CA MET A 1 -16.28 -5.91 8.28
C MET A 1 -15.65 -4.85 9.15
N THR A 2 -14.53 -5.16 9.80
CA THR A 2 -13.72 -4.21 10.57
C THR A 2 -12.67 -3.54 9.69
N VAL A 3 -12.01 -2.49 10.21
CA VAL A 3 -10.86 -1.85 9.56
C VAL A 3 -9.73 -2.85 9.30
N LYS A 4 -9.46 -3.73 10.28
CA LYS A 4 -8.45 -4.78 10.16
C LYS A 4 -8.77 -5.74 9.01
N GLU A 5 -9.98 -6.29 8.99
CA GLU A 5 -10.42 -7.22 7.94
C GLU A 5 -10.32 -6.58 6.53
N PHE A 6 -10.64 -5.28 6.43
CA PHE A 6 -10.49 -4.53 5.20
C PHE A 6 -9.03 -4.44 4.74
N ILE A 7 -8.10 -4.03 5.61
CA ILE A 7 -6.68 -3.90 5.27
C ILE A 7 -6.08 -5.27 4.89
N GLU A 8 -6.41 -6.31 5.66
CA GLU A 8 -6.00 -7.70 5.35
C GLU A 8 -6.51 -8.15 3.98
N SER A 9 -7.76 -7.81 3.63
CA SER A 9 -8.32 -8.14 2.32
C SER A 9 -7.55 -7.47 1.17
N LYS A 10 -7.09 -6.22 1.35
CA LYS A 10 -6.31 -5.51 0.34
C LYS A 10 -4.95 -6.16 0.11
N TYR A 11 -4.24 -6.52 1.17
CA TYR A 11 -2.96 -7.24 1.04
C TYR A 11 -3.13 -8.60 0.34
N ARG A 12 -4.21 -9.33 0.66
CA ARG A 12 -4.52 -10.60 -0.02
C ARG A 12 -4.79 -10.40 -1.52
N SER A 13 -5.53 -9.35 -1.89
CA SER A 13 -5.81 -9.01 -3.29
C SER A 13 -4.55 -8.64 -4.10
N LEU A 14 -3.45 -8.25 -3.43
CA LEU A 14 -2.16 -7.98 -4.08
C LEU A 14 -1.28 -9.23 -4.26
N GLY A 15 -1.79 -10.41 -3.91
CA GLY A 15 -1.07 -11.68 -4.13
C GLY A 15 -0.02 -12.02 -3.07
N GLY A 16 -0.08 -11.39 -1.89
CA GLY A 16 0.85 -11.61 -0.79
C GLY A 16 0.26 -12.34 0.42
N MET A 17 1.13 -12.90 1.26
CA MET A 17 0.84 -13.27 2.65
C MET A 17 0.89 -12.00 3.49
N VAL A 18 -0.18 -11.72 4.26
CA VAL A 18 -0.28 -10.49 5.06
C VAL A 18 0.69 -10.59 6.23
N PRO A 19 1.75 -9.76 6.30
CA PRO A 19 2.56 -9.73 7.51
C PRO A 19 1.71 -9.04 8.57
N THR A 20 1.36 -9.74 9.66
CA THR A 20 0.49 -9.18 10.71
C THR A 20 0.99 -7.82 11.23
N HIS A 21 2.32 -7.65 11.28
CA HIS A 21 2.97 -6.40 11.66
C HIS A 21 2.68 -5.22 10.71
N GLU A 22 2.45 -5.47 9.42
CA GLU A 22 2.14 -4.43 8.44
C GLU A 22 0.72 -3.88 8.66
N VAL A 23 -0.23 -4.74 9.03
CA VAL A 23 -1.61 -4.31 9.35
C VAL A 23 -1.61 -3.44 10.61
N GLU A 24 -0.91 -3.87 11.65
CA GLU A 24 -0.77 -3.09 12.89
C GLU A 24 -0.09 -1.74 12.62
N THR A 25 0.98 -1.73 11.82
CA THR A 25 1.68 -0.49 11.46
C THR A 25 0.75 0.49 10.75
N VAL A 26 -0.06 0.02 9.78
CA VAL A 26 -1.00 0.86 9.04
C VAL A 26 -2.07 1.46 9.97
N VAL A 27 -2.62 0.63 10.87
CA VAL A 27 -3.65 1.03 11.83
C VAL A 27 -3.11 2.06 12.82
N ILE A 28 -1.95 1.81 13.43
CA ILE A 28 -1.29 2.69 14.40
C ILE A 28 -0.90 4.02 13.75
N ALA A 29 -0.21 3.98 12.60
CA ALA A 29 0.25 5.19 11.92
C ALA A 29 -0.90 6.10 11.48
N SER A 30 -2.09 5.53 11.27
CA SER A 30 -3.27 6.24 10.77
C SER A 30 -4.30 6.54 11.84
N LYS A 31 -3.99 6.24 13.11
CA LYS A 31 -4.89 6.42 14.27
C LYS A 31 -6.26 5.77 14.05
N LEU A 32 -6.27 4.64 13.36
CA LEU A 32 -7.47 3.84 13.18
C LEU A 32 -7.60 2.87 14.35
N ASP A 33 -8.82 2.55 14.72
CA ASP A 33 -9.11 1.42 15.60
C ASP A 33 -9.28 0.17 14.73
N PRO A 34 -8.50 -0.91 14.93
CA PRO A 34 -8.52 -2.08 14.06
C PRO A 34 -9.85 -2.84 14.12
N ASP A 35 -10.51 -2.80 15.28
CA ASP A 35 -11.74 -3.52 15.57
C ASP A 35 -13.01 -2.69 15.26
N ALA A 36 -12.84 -1.40 14.98
CA ALA A 36 -13.93 -0.52 14.60
C ALA A 36 -14.62 -0.98 13.32
N PRO A 37 -15.95 -0.79 13.23
CA PRO A 37 -16.71 -1.10 12.02
C PRO A 37 -16.25 -0.23 10.86
N LEU A 38 -16.18 -0.81 9.67
CA LEU A 38 -15.88 -0.07 8.46
C LEU A 38 -17.10 0.77 8.04
N THR A 39 -17.02 2.07 8.32
CA THR A 39 -17.93 3.13 7.86
C THR A 39 -17.32 3.87 6.66
N SER A 40 -18.07 4.81 6.04
CA SER A 40 -17.53 5.64 4.96
C SER A 40 -16.31 6.47 5.38
N GLU A 41 -16.31 6.99 6.60
CA GLU A 41 -15.21 7.80 7.14
C GLU A 41 -13.97 6.95 7.43
N THR A 42 -14.14 5.81 8.09
CA THR A 42 -13.03 4.89 8.38
C THR A 42 -12.50 4.22 7.12
N LEU A 43 -13.36 3.98 6.11
CA LEU A 43 -12.96 3.44 4.81
C LEU A 43 -12.01 4.39 4.09
N ALA A 44 -12.37 5.67 3.97
CA ALA A 44 -11.52 6.66 3.30
C ALA A 44 -10.15 6.79 3.98
N THR A 45 -10.14 6.78 5.32
CA THR A 45 -8.91 6.82 6.11
C THR A 45 -8.08 5.56 5.95
N ALA A 46 -8.70 4.38 6.01
CA ALA A 46 -8.04 3.08 5.84
C ALA A 46 -7.49 2.89 4.41
N GLU A 47 -8.21 3.34 3.38
CA GLU A 47 -7.71 3.33 2.00
C GLU A 47 -6.49 4.22 1.84
N ARG A 48 -6.53 5.44 2.38
CA ARG A 48 -5.39 6.35 2.33
C ARG A 48 -4.18 5.80 3.09
N ALA A 49 -4.41 5.21 4.25
CA ALA A 49 -3.41 4.54 5.07
C ALA A 49 -2.71 3.40 4.32
N PHE A 50 -3.52 2.52 3.71
CA PHE A 50 -3.03 1.41 2.92
C PHE A 50 -2.19 1.87 1.72
N VAL A 51 -2.70 2.84 0.95
CA VAL A 51 -2.00 3.34 -0.24
C VAL A 51 -0.65 3.94 0.11
N LYS A 52 -0.55 4.69 1.23
CA LYS A 52 0.72 5.27 1.70
C LYS A 52 1.79 4.22 2.01
N ARG A 53 1.43 2.97 2.30
CA ARG A 53 2.37 1.90 2.64
C ARG A 53 2.93 1.16 1.42
N ILE A 54 2.24 1.22 0.28
CA ILE A 54 2.63 0.53 -0.95
C ILE A 54 4.08 0.82 -1.40
N PRO A 55 4.63 2.06 -1.32
CA PRO A 55 6.02 2.31 -1.66
C PRO A 55 7.00 1.45 -0.89
N GLU A 56 6.77 1.24 0.41
CA GLU A 56 7.65 0.42 1.25
C GLU A 56 7.51 -1.07 0.91
N VAL A 57 6.28 -1.53 0.60
CA VAL A 57 6.04 -2.89 0.09
C VAL A 57 6.77 -3.14 -1.23
N LEU A 58 6.80 -2.16 -2.13
CA LEU A 58 7.52 -2.24 -3.41
C LEU A 58 9.05 -2.25 -3.27
N LEU A 59 9.59 -1.84 -2.10
CA LEU A 59 11.02 -1.87 -1.79
C LEU A 59 11.44 -3.18 -1.11
N GLN A 60 10.50 -3.97 -0.60
CA GLN A 60 10.82 -5.26 0.02
C GLN A 60 11.32 -6.27 -1.03
N PRO A 61 12.35 -7.07 -0.72
CA PRO A 61 12.89 -8.05 -1.64
C PRO A 61 11.84 -9.11 -1.99
N THR A 62 11.50 -9.22 -3.28
CA THR A 62 10.47 -10.14 -3.81
C THR A 62 10.96 -11.58 -4.00
N SER A 63 12.21 -11.87 -3.64
CA SER A 63 12.83 -13.19 -3.73
C SER A 63 13.16 -13.71 -2.34
N ILE A 64 12.25 -14.47 -1.74
CA ILE A 64 12.60 -15.48 -0.74
C ILE A 64 11.87 -16.76 -1.12
N SER A 65 12.53 -17.53 -1.98
CA SER A 65 12.26 -18.96 -2.13
C SER A 65 12.65 -19.62 -0.82
N GLU A 66 11.65 -19.85 0.04
CA GLU A 66 11.58 -20.86 1.12
C GLU A 66 10.29 -20.67 1.95
N LEU A 67 9.66 -19.48 1.91
CA LEU A 67 8.41 -19.17 2.67
C LEU A 67 7.24 -18.61 1.83
N GLY A 68 7.30 -18.65 0.50
CA GLY A 68 6.09 -18.69 -0.33
C GLY A 68 5.39 -17.38 -0.68
N VAL A 69 6.11 -16.26 -0.87
CA VAL A 69 5.54 -15.08 -1.55
C VAL A 69 6.47 -14.63 -2.69
N SER A 70 6.13 -15.00 -3.93
CA SER A 70 6.79 -14.52 -5.14
C SER A 70 5.84 -13.57 -5.86
N ILE A 71 6.02 -12.25 -5.72
CA ILE A 71 5.30 -11.28 -6.57
C ILE A 71 5.99 -11.24 -7.93
N SER A 72 5.28 -11.65 -8.99
CA SER A 72 5.80 -11.60 -10.36
C SER A 72 6.07 -10.16 -10.80
N ARG A 73 6.94 -9.98 -11.81
CA ARG A 73 7.21 -8.65 -12.39
C ARG A 73 5.93 -7.96 -12.89
N ALA A 74 5.00 -8.72 -13.49
CA ALA A 74 3.69 -8.22 -13.88
C ALA A 74 2.84 -7.75 -12.69
N GLY A 75 2.92 -8.44 -11.54
CA GLY A 75 2.28 -8.03 -10.29
C GLY A 75 2.88 -6.75 -9.72
N GLN A 76 4.20 -6.57 -9.81
CA GLN A 76 4.89 -5.35 -9.42
C GLN A 76 4.46 -4.15 -10.28
N ASP A 77 4.36 -4.32 -11.61
CA ASP A 77 3.92 -3.26 -12.52
C ASP A 77 2.45 -2.88 -12.28
N ALA A 78 1.58 -3.87 -12.05
CA ALA A 78 0.17 -3.65 -11.70
C ALA A 78 0.04 -2.89 -10.36
N LEU A 79 0.84 -3.24 -9.35
CA LEU A 79 0.86 -2.56 -8.05
C LEU A 79 1.36 -1.11 -8.17
N ARG A 80 2.39 -0.87 -8.98
CA ARG A 80 2.87 0.50 -9.29
C ARG A 80 1.77 1.33 -9.95
N LEU A 81 1.09 0.78 -10.96
CA LEU A 81 -0.02 1.46 -11.62
C LEU A 81 -1.17 1.76 -10.65
N TYR A 82 -1.57 0.78 -9.84
CA TYR A 82 -2.59 0.96 -8.80
C TYR A 82 -2.23 2.08 -7.84
N TYR A 83 -0.99 2.10 -7.32
CA TYR A 83 -0.52 3.16 -6.44
C TYR A 83 -0.57 4.54 -7.09
N ARG A 84 -0.09 4.69 -8.33
CA ARG A 84 -0.14 5.96 -9.07
C ARG A 84 -1.57 6.48 -9.21
N THR A 85 -2.50 5.61 -9.62
CA THR A 85 -3.92 5.95 -9.76
C THR A 85 -4.52 6.40 -8.43
N LYS A 86 -4.27 5.65 -7.35
CA LYS A 86 -4.78 6.00 -6.02
C LYS A 86 -4.15 7.26 -5.45
N CYS A 87 -2.89 7.54 -5.74
CA CYS A 87 -2.29 8.82 -5.34
C CYS A 87 -3.01 10.01 -5.96
N ARG A 88 -3.35 9.90 -7.24
CA ARG A 88 -4.12 10.92 -7.96
C ARG A 88 -5.54 11.07 -7.42
N GLU A 89 -6.25 9.97 -7.20
CA GLU A 89 -7.62 9.98 -6.66
C GLU A 89 -7.70 10.57 -5.24
N LEU A 90 -6.72 10.24 -4.39
CA LEU A 90 -6.69 10.63 -2.98
C LEU A 90 -5.96 11.97 -2.73
N GLY A 91 -5.42 12.60 -3.77
CA GLY A 91 -4.65 13.84 -3.65
C GLY A 91 -3.41 13.70 -2.76
N ILE A 92 -2.76 12.53 -2.75
CA ILE A 92 -1.52 12.29 -2.00
C ILE A 92 -0.32 12.29 -2.92
N GLU A 93 0.85 12.64 -2.38
CA GLU A 93 2.10 12.65 -3.12
C GLU A 93 2.45 11.24 -3.63
N ASN A 94 2.76 11.15 -4.92
CA ASN A 94 3.25 9.94 -5.54
C ASN A 94 4.78 9.86 -5.38
N LEU A 95 5.23 9.02 -4.46
CA LEU A 95 6.66 8.85 -4.15
C LEU A 95 7.42 8.04 -5.21
N LEU A 96 6.72 7.32 -6.10
CA LEU A 96 7.38 6.57 -7.18
C LEU A 96 7.80 7.46 -8.34
N ASP A 97 7.12 8.58 -8.57
CA ASP A 97 7.45 9.50 -9.66
C ASP A 97 8.57 10.49 -9.27
N GLY A 98 8.84 10.67 -7.97
CA GLY A 98 9.93 11.53 -7.48
C GLY A 98 11.33 11.06 -7.91
N ALA A 99 11.49 9.76 -8.21
CA ALA A 99 12.72 9.17 -8.72
C ALA A 99 12.90 9.35 -10.25
N ASP A 100 11.82 9.58 -11.00
CA ASP A 100 11.81 9.57 -12.48
C ASP A 100 11.61 10.98 -13.09
N ARG A 101 11.36 12.00 -12.27
CA ARG A 101 11.27 13.38 -12.78
C ARG A 101 12.65 13.87 -13.22
N PRO A 102 12.85 14.29 -14.49
CA PRO A 102 14.09 14.93 -14.89
C PRO A 102 14.27 16.20 -14.05
N LYS A 103 15.39 16.26 -13.30
CA LYS A 103 15.79 17.48 -12.60
C LYS A 103 16.18 18.52 -13.65
N VAL A 104 15.28 19.42 -14.00
CA VAL A 104 15.61 20.58 -14.82
C VAL A 104 16.50 21.49 -13.97
N THR A 105 17.79 21.52 -14.28
CA THR A 105 18.73 22.49 -13.72
C THR A 105 18.75 23.67 -14.67
N ILE A 106 18.20 24.81 -14.22
CA ILE A 106 18.24 26.07 -14.97
C ILE A 106 19.53 26.78 -14.55
N TYR A 107 20.44 27.02 -15.49
CA TYR A 107 21.67 27.80 -15.32
C TYR A 107 21.42 29.27 -15.62
#